data_AF-A0AA96JK19-F1
#
_entry.id   AF-A0AA96JK19-F1
#
_cell.length_a   1.000
_cell.length_b   1.000
_cell.length_c   1.000
_cell.angle_alpha   90.00
_cell.angle_beta   90.00
_cell.angle_gamma   90.00
#
_symmetry.space_group_name_H-M   'P 1'
#
loop_
_entity.id
_entity.type
_entity.pdbx_description
1 polymer ?
#
loop_
_entity_poly.entity_id
_entity_poly.type
_entity_poly.pdbx_seq_one_letter_code
_entity_poly.pdbx_strand_id
1 'polypeptide(L)'
;MDSFDLGRLTDHDFELVCRDLFGELLGVPLELFPRGRDRGIDLRHTDAAGASTVVQCKHWQRGDQNGLIRRLVREELPKVAQLKPDRYVVATTVGLTVDGKERLRDAFDPFIRSTGDGYGGRQ
;
A
#
# COMPACT_ATOMS: atom_id res chain seq x y z
N MET A 1 -4.51 4.32 26.98
CA MET A 1 -4.66 4.23 25.51
C MET A 1 -4.06 2.89 25.14
N ASP A 2 -4.91 1.91 24.82
CA ASP A 2 -4.44 0.62 24.37
C ASP A 2 -3.57 0.82 23.13
N SER A 3 -2.29 0.47 23.24
CA SER A 3 -1.41 0.35 22.08
C SER A 3 -2.03 -0.70 21.19
N PHE A 4 -2.63 -0.30 20.07
CA PHE A 4 -3.05 -1.21 19.02
C PHE A 4 -1.80 -1.92 18.51
N ASP A 5 -1.55 -3.12 19.04
CA ASP A 5 -0.49 -3.98 18.57
C ASP A 5 -0.92 -4.55 17.21
N LEU A 6 -0.59 -3.81 16.15
CA LEU A 6 -0.67 -4.27 14.76
C LEU A 6 0.08 -5.61 14.59
N GLY A 7 0.93 -5.98 15.56
CA GLY A 7 1.57 -7.26 15.78
C GLY A 7 0.67 -8.49 15.71
N ARG A 8 -0.61 -8.34 16.05
CA ARG A 8 -1.55 -9.47 16.18
C ARG A 8 -2.51 -9.63 15.01
N LEU A 9 -2.50 -8.69 14.06
CA LEU A 9 -3.38 -8.75 12.91
C LEU A 9 -2.93 -9.88 11.97
N THR A 10 -3.89 -10.54 11.34
CA THR A 10 -3.57 -11.30 10.12
C THR A 10 -3.36 -10.33 8.96
N ASP A 11 -2.73 -10.79 7.89
CA ASP A 11 -2.62 -10.01 6.64
C ASP A 11 -3.99 -9.46 6.18
N HIS A 12 -5.05 -10.27 6.33
CA HIS A 12 -6.41 -9.87 5.93
C HIS A 12 -7.00 -8.82 6.88
N ASP A 13 -6.80 -8.96 8.19
CA ASP A 13 -7.26 -7.94 9.14
C ASP A 13 -6.51 -6.62 8.91
N PHE A 14 -5.23 -6.68 8.53
CA PHE A 14 -4.47 -5.50 8.15
C PHE A 14 -5.01 -4.85 6.87
N GLU A 15 -5.39 -5.63 5.86
CA GLU A 15 -6.06 -5.12 4.65
C GLU A 15 -7.38 -4.41 5.00
N LEU A 16 -8.20 -4.97 5.91
CA LEU A 16 -9.45 -4.36 6.39
C LEU A 16 -9.21 -3.03 7.12
N VAL A 17 -8.22 -2.99 8.03
CA VAL A 17 -7.82 -1.76 8.72
C VAL A 17 -7.33 -0.71 7.72
N CYS A 18 -6.53 -1.12 6.73
CA CYS A 18 -6.06 -0.22 5.69
C CYS A 18 -7.20 0.33 4.84
N ARG A 19 -8.21 -0.49 4.50
CA ARG A 19 -9.39 -0.03 3.74
C ARG A 19 -10.06 1.15 4.44
N ASP A 20 -10.36 0.98 5.73
CA ASP A 20 -11.11 2.00 6.49
C ASP A 20 -10.24 3.25 6.71
N LEU A 21 -8.99 3.07 7.14
CA LEU A 21 -8.06 4.18 7.38
C LEU A 21 -7.76 4.98 6.11
N PHE A 22 -7.39 4.31 5.03
CA PHE A 22 -7.07 5.00 3.78
C PHE A 22 -8.31 5.54 3.08
N GLY A 23 -9.47 4.92 3.29
CA GLY A 23 -10.72 5.48 2.80
C GLY A 23 -11.00 6.86 3.41
N GLU A 24 -10.78 7.00 4.72
CA GLU A 24 -10.87 8.29 5.41
C GLU A 24 -9.75 9.25 4.99
N LEU A 25 -8.48 8.81 4.98
CA LEU A 25 -7.33 9.67 4.65
C LEU A 25 -7.37 10.19 3.21
N LEU A 26 -7.86 9.39 2.27
CA LEU A 26 -7.95 9.76 0.86
C LEU A 26 -9.30 10.41 0.52
N GLY A 27 -10.28 10.37 1.43
CA GLY A 27 -11.63 10.90 1.22
C GLY A 27 -12.45 10.15 0.17
N VAL A 28 -12.12 8.88 -0.09
CA VAL A 28 -12.77 8.05 -1.12
C VAL A 28 -13.04 6.63 -0.62
N PRO A 29 -14.14 5.99 -1.02
CA PRO A 29 -14.39 4.60 -0.65
C PRO A 29 -13.41 3.66 -1.38
N LEU A 30 -12.78 2.76 -0.62
CA LEU A 30 -11.90 1.72 -1.15
C LEU A 30 -12.60 0.36 -1.17
N GLU A 31 -12.51 -0.33 -2.30
CA GLU A 31 -13.00 -1.69 -2.51
C GLU A 31 -11.93 -2.70 -2.10
N LEU A 32 -12.34 -3.76 -1.41
CA LEU A 32 -11.50 -4.90 -1.05
C LEU A 32 -11.67 -6.04 -2.07
N PHE A 33 -10.55 -6.63 -2.46
CA PHE A 33 -10.53 -7.66 -3.50
C PHE A 33 -10.20 -9.05 -2.91
N PRO A 34 -11.02 -10.09 -3.18
CA PRO A 34 -10.74 -11.45 -2.73
C PRO A 34 -9.39 -11.99 -3.22
N ARG A 35 -8.74 -12.77 -2.35
CA ARG A 35 -7.50 -13.46 -2.68
C ARG A 35 -7.68 -14.39 -3.89
N GLY A 36 -6.78 -14.27 -4.87
CA GLY A 36 -6.58 -15.28 -5.93
C GLY A 36 -7.11 -14.94 -7.33
N ARG A 37 -7.84 -13.83 -7.54
CA ARG A 37 -8.34 -13.44 -8.88
C ARG A 37 -8.03 -12.02 -9.32
N ASP A 38 -7.74 -11.10 -8.41
CA ASP A 38 -7.83 -9.66 -8.71
C ASP A 38 -6.52 -9.00 -9.15
N ARG A 39 -5.72 -9.73 -9.94
CA ARG A 39 -4.43 -9.25 -10.46
C ARG A 39 -3.42 -8.84 -9.37
N GLY A 40 -3.67 -9.23 -8.12
CA GLY A 40 -2.78 -8.98 -6.98
C GLY A 40 -2.92 -7.60 -6.34
N ILE A 41 -4.06 -6.93 -6.49
CA ILE A 41 -4.38 -5.65 -5.85
C ILE A 41 -5.12 -5.92 -4.54
N ASP A 42 -4.75 -5.23 -3.46
CA ASP A 42 -5.44 -5.38 -2.17
C ASP A 42 -6.67 -4.46 -2.11
N LEU A 43 -6.48 -3.16 -2.40
CA LEU A 43 -7.53 -2.15 -2.37
C LEU A 43 -7.54 -1.29 -3.64
N ARG A 44 -8.72 -0.90 -4.10
CA ARG A 44 -8.87 0.02 -5.25
C ARG A 44 -10.02 1.00 -5.06
N HIS A 45 -9.85 2.20 -5.61
CA HIS A 45 -10.93 3.13 -5.91
C HIS A 45 -10.86 3.50 -7.39
N THR A 46 -12.01 3.68 -8.04
CA THR A 46 -12.10 4.32 -9.36
C THR A 46 -13.16 5.40 -9.28
N ASP A 47 -12.79 6.64 -9.61
CA ASP A 47 -13.73 7.75 -9.56
C ASP A 47 -14.67 7.76 -10.78
N ALA A 48 -15.62 8.69 -10.79
CA ALA A 48 -16.60 8.83 -11.87
C ALA A 48 -15.97 9.22 -13.23
N ALA A 49 -14.76 9.80 -13.23
CA ALA A 49 -13.99 10.12 -14.44
C ALA A 49 -13.14 8.93 -14.92
N GLY A 50 -13.09 7.84 -14.16
CA GLY A 50 -12.31 6.64 -14.45
C GLY A 50 -10.90 6.66 -13.88
N ALA A 51 -10.52 7.68 -13.11
CA ALA A 51 -9.21 7.74 -12.49
C ALA A 51 -9.12 6.72 -11.35
N SER A 52 -8.06 5.93 -11.34
CA SER A 52 -7.89 4.75 -10.51
C SER A 52 -6.80 4.94 -9.45
N THR A 53 -7.16 4.70 -8.20
CA THR A 53 -6.23 4.65 -7.07
C THR A 53 -6.13 3.23 -6.57
N VAL A 54 -4.91 2.74 -6.36
CA VAL A 54 -4.63 1.43 -5.78
C VAL A 54 -3.84 1.60 -4.49
N VAL A 55 -4.25 0.88 -3.45
CA VAL A 55 -3.50 0.79 -2.18
C VAL A 55 -3.06 -0.65 -1.97
N GLN A 56 -1.75 -0.85 -1.84
CA GLN A 56 -1.14 -2.13 -1.52
C GLN A 56 -0.80 -2.18 -0.03
N CYS A 57 -1.32 -3.20 0.65
CA CYS A 57 -1.14 -3.46 2.06
C CYS A 57 -0.06 -4.53 2.26
N LYS A 58 1.02 -4.21 2.95
CA LYS A 58 2.09 -5.15 3.32
C LYS A 58 2.28 -5.17 4.83
N HIS A 59 1.64 -6.15 5.46
CA HIS A 59 1.89 -6.48 6.86
C HIS A 59 3.17 -7.30 6.97
N TRP A 60 4.27 -6.68 7.39
CA TRP A 60 5.56 -7.36 7.49
C TRP A 60 6.32 -6.94 8.74
N GLN A 61 5.92 -7.50 9.88
CA GLN A 61 6.38 -7.04 11.19
C GLN A 61 7.88 -7.26 11.46
N ARG A 62 8.45 -8.33 10.91
CA ARG A 62 9.88 -8.65 11.05
C ARG A 62 10.70 -8.22 9.84
N GLY A 63 10.09 -7.44 8.92
CA GLY A 63 10.74 -6.97 7.71
C GLY A 63 11.50 -5.67 7.94
N ASP A 64 12.60 -5.49 7.22
CA ASP A 64 13.26 -4.21 7.09
C ASP A 64 12.85 -3.49 5.80
N GLN A 65 13.10 -2.18 5.73
CA GLN A 65 12.73 -1.36 4.58
C GLN A 65 13.35 -1.83 3.26
N ASN A 66 14.58 -2.34 3.25
CA ASN A 66 15.25 -2.80 2.03
C ASN A 66 14.61 -4.09 1.52
N GLY A 67 14.32 -5.02 2.44
CA GLY A 67 13.57 -6.24 2.16
C GLY A 67 12.18 -5.94 1.57
N LEU A 68 11.46 -4.99 2.18
CA LEU A 68 10.15 -4.55 1.70
C LEU A 68 10.24 -3.97 0.28
N ILE A 69 11.10 -2.98 0.05
CA ILE A 69 11.24 -2.32 -1.25
C ILE A 69 11.63 -3.33 -2.32
N ARG A 70 12.62 -4.20 -2.05
CA ARG A 70 13.04 -5.24 -3.00
C ARG A 70 11.88 -6.16 -3.38
N ARG A 71 11.06 -6.55 -2.40
CA ARG A 71 9.90 -7.42 -2.65
C ARG A 71 8.84 -6.70 -3.46
N LEU A 72 8.50 -5.46 -3.12
CA LEU A 72 7.56 -4.63 -3.86
C LEU A 72 7.98 -4.45 -5.32
N VAL A 73 9.25 -4.10 -5.56
CA VAL A 73 9.78 -3.92 -6.92
C VAL A 73 9.74 -5.23 -7.72
N ARG A 74 10.00 -6.37 -7.07
CA ARG A 74 10.01 -7.67 -7.75
C ARG A 74 8.61 -8.20 -8.04
N GLU A 75 7.70 -8.08 -7.08
CA GLU A 75 6.41 -8.77 -7.10
C GLU A 75 5.24 -7.86 -7.51
N GLU A 76 5.28 -6.57 -7.15
CA GLU A 76 4.16 -5.65 -7.35
C GLU A 76 4.37 -4.71 -8.54
N LEU A 77 5.59 -4.17 -8.73
CA LEU A 77 5.86 -3.23 -9.82
C LEU A 77 5.45 -3.76 -11.22
N PRO A 78 5.69 -5.04 -11.60
CA PRO A 78 5.22 -5.56 -12.88
C PRO A 78 3.69 -5.52 -13.02
N LYS A 79 2.95 -5.75 -11.92
CA LYS A 79 1.48 -5.70 -11.90
C LYS A 79 0.99 -4.27 -12.00
N VAL A 80 1.62 -3.33 -11.29
CA VAL A 80 1.32 -1.90 -11.36
C VAL A 80 1.56 -1.37 -12.77
N ALA A 81 2.67 -1.75 -13.41
CA ALA A 81 2.98 -1.36 -14.78
C ALA A 81 1.97 -1.90 -15.81
N GLN A 82 1.38 -3.07 -15.56
CA GLN A 82 0.30 -3.63 -16.39
C GLN A 82 -1.05 -2.94 -16.13
N LEU A 83 -1.36 -2.68 -14.87
CA LEU A 83 -2.61 -2.03 -14.46
C LEU A 83 -2.66 -0.55 -14.84
N LYS A 84 -1.51 0.13 -14.78
CA LYS A 84 -1.32 1.57 -14.99
C LYS A 84 -2.29 2.43 -14.16
N PRO A 85 -2.32 2.29 -12.83
CA PRO A 85 -3.19 3.11 -12.00
C PRO A 85 -2.74 4.58 -12.06
N ASP A 86 -3.67 5.51 -11.85
CA ASP A 86 -3.36 6.93 -11.79
C ASP A 86 -2.59 7.28 -10.50
N ARG A 87 -2.85 6.54 -9.42
CA ARG A 87 -2.14 6.68 -8.14
C ARG A 87 -1.93 5.31 -7.50
N TYR A 88 -0.72 5.05 -7.04
CA TYR A 88 -0.35 3.87 -6.27
C TYR A 88 0.12 4.29 -4.88
N VAL A 89 -0.39 3.61 -3.85
CA VAL A 89 -0.11 3.90 -2.43
C VAL A 89 0.35 2.60 -1.77
N VAL A 90 1.37 2.69 -0.92
CA VAL A 90 1.88 1.54 -0.16
C VAL A 90 1.62 1.76 1.33
N ALA A 91 0.76 0.92 1.88
CA ALA A 91 0.47 0.81 3.30
C ALA A 91 1.30 -0.33 3.90
N THR A 92 2.10 -0.06 4.93
CA THR A 92 2.93 -1.09 5.54
C THR A 92 3.12 -0.89 7.04
N THR A 93 3.37 -1.99 7.76
CA THR A 93 3.82 -1.93 9.16
C THR A 93 5.32 -1.77 9.30
N VAL A 94 6.09 -1.80 8.21
CA VAL A 94 7.54 -1.55 8.23
C VAL A 94 7.77 -0.04 8.31
N GLY A 95 8.57 0.41 9.26
CA GLY A 95 9.00 1.81 9.31
C GLY A 95 9.84 2.19 8.08
N LEU A 96 9.39 3.20 7.33
CA LEU A 96 10.12 3.74 6.19
C LEU A 96 10.84 5.04 6.57
N THR A 97 12.13 5.10 6.28
CA THR A 97 12.92 6.35 6.35
C THR A 97 12.56 7.28 5.19
N VAL A 98 12.97 8.55 5.25
CA VAL A 98 12.81 9.50 4.13
C VAL A 98 13.43 8.92 2.85
N ASP A 99 14.68 8.44 2.94
CA ASP A 99 15.38 7.80 1.81
C ASP A 99 14.65 6.55 1.32
N GLY A 100 14.07 5.75 2.23
CA GLY A 100 13.26 4.59 1.88
C GLY A 100 12.01 4.98 1.07
N LYS A 101 11.35 6.08 1.43
CA LYS A 101 10.18 6.62 0.72
C LYS A 101 10.57 7.17 -0.65
N GLU A 102 11.68 7.90 -0.74
CA GLU A 102 12.21 8.40 -2.02
C GLU A 102 12.56 7.25 -2.97
N ARG A 103 13.29 6.23 -2.48
CA ARG A 103 13.60 5.03 -3.27
C ARG A 103 12.36 4.28 -3.75
N LEU A 104 11.32 4.21 -2.90
CA LEU A 104 10.06 3.58 -3.28
C LEU A 104 9.34 4.41 -4.35
N ARG A 105 9.29 5.74 -4.21
CA ARG A 105 8.73 6.65 -5.22
C ARG A 105 9.44 6.47 -6.55
N ASP A 106 10.77 6.57 -6.56
CA ASP A 106 11.56 6.51 -7.79
C ASP A 106 11.43 5.14 -8.48
N ALA A 107 11.32 4.04 -7.72
CA ALA A 107 11.13 2.71 -8.28
C ALA A 107 9.74 2.48 -8.89
N PHE A 108 8.72 3.24 -8.45
CA PHE A 108 7.34 3.13 -8.90
C PHE A 108 6.88 4.35 -9.71
N ASP A 109 7.78 5.20 -10.17
CA ASP A 109 7.45 6.31 -11.05
C ASP A 109 6.78 5.80 -12.34
N PRO A 110 5.68 6.43 -12.82
CA PRO A 110 5.05 7.65 -12.32
C PRO A 110 3.87 7.43 -11.35
N PHE A 111 3.70 6.21 -10.84
CA PHE A 111 2.48 5.79 -10.13
C PHE A 111 2.42 6.25 -8.67
N ILE A 112 3.55 6.24 -7.96
CA ILE A 112 3.65 6.83 -6.61
C ILE A 112 3.93 8.32 -6.77
N ARG A 113 2.96 9.17 -6.43
CA ARG A 113 3.03 10.61 -6.70
C ARG A 113 3.83 11.39 -5.67
N SER A 114 3.88 10.91 -4.42
CA SER A 114 4.55 11.60 -3.34
C SER A 114 5.09 10.63 -2.28
N THR A 115 6.07 11.09 -1.49
CA THR A 115 6.54 10.36 -0.30
C THR A 115 5.50 10.28 0.82
N GLY A 116 4.41 11.06 0.71
CA GLY A 116 3.23 10.91 1.54
C GLY A 116 2.49 9.58 1.31
N ASP A 117 2.63 8.97 0.13
CA ASP A 117 1.94 7.72 -0.25
C ASP A 117 2.59 6.45 0.33
N GLY A 118 3.62 6.60 1.18
CA GLY A 118 4.25 5.53 1.95
C GLY A 118 3.98 5.71 3.44
N TYR A 119 2.97 5.00 3.96
CA TYR A 119 2.62 5.03 5.38
C TYR A 119 3.20 3.79 6.05
N GLY A 120 4.26 4.01 6.83
CA GLY A 120 4.88 3.00 7.68
C GLY A 120 4.44 3.21 9.12
N GLY A 121 3.86 2.19 9.76
CA GLY A 121 3.62 2.22 11.19
C GLY A 121 4.95 2.18 11.95
N ARG A 122 5.27 3.22 12.73
CA ARG A 122 6.26 3.11 13.80
C ARG A 122 5.71 3.78 15.05
N GLN A 123 5.58 2.99 16.11
CA GLN A 123 5.66 3.46 17.50
C GLN A 123 7.13 3.46 17.90
#